data_AF-A0A2A9FL03-F1
#
_entry.id   AF-A0A2A9FL03-F1
#
_cell.length_a   1.000
_cell.length_b   1.000
_cell.length_c   1.000
_cell.angle_alpha   90.00
_cell.angle_beta   90.00
_cell.angle_gamma   90.00
#
_symmetry.space_group_name_H-M   'P 1'
#
loop_
_entity.id
_entity.type
_entity.pdbx_description
1 polymer ?
#
loop_
_entity_poly.entity_id
_entity_poly.type
_entity_poly.pdbx_seq_one_letter_code
_entity_poly.pdbx_strand_id
1 'polypeptide(L)'
;MLQELVGYHGTNTEAVDFILTENFRVSAGEDEWLGHGVYLFTKGVSCPIQNAVEWAKNQAYSREGNRYDSYTVLEATARCSRLLDLRYFEGLSAFDTVREKILEKHDKHFARNRRIKNDNRVMWNLVAQMMNLEVIIHSVYIKNRIQRIKRIDSNVQNTTVMCVKDPNSIDVETIKVFSSGAV
;
A
#
# COMPACT_ATOMS: atom_id res chain seq x y z
N MET A 1 3.62 0.64 22.45
CA MET A 1 4.67 -0.39 22.27
C MET A 1 5.20 -0.23 20.86
N LEU A 2 6.53 -0.21 20.69
CA LEU A 2 7.13 -0.17 19.35
C LEU A 2 6.91 -1.53 18.68
N GLN A 3 6.48 -1.50 17.43
CA GLN A 3 6.21 -2.68 16.60
C GLN A 3 7.17 -2.68 15.44
N GLU A 4 7.68 -3.86 15.08
CA GLU A 4 8.49 -4.07 13.89
C GLU A 4 7.71 -4.91 12.88
N LEU A 5 7.59 -4.40 11.67
CA LEU A 5 6.73 -4.96 10.63
C LEU A 5 7.55 -5.14 9.36
N VAL A 6 7.71 -6.40 8.95
CA VAL A 6 8.43 -6.73 7.70
C VAL A 6 7.47 -6.67 6.53
N GLY A 7 7.93 -6.06 5.43
CA GLY A 7 7.19 -6.01 4.18
C GLY A 7 8.08 -6.10 2.95
N TYR A 8 7.46 -6.36 1.81
CA TYR A 8 8.11 -6.60 0.53
C TYR A 8 7.61 -5.63 -0.54
N HIS A 9 8.53 -5.02 -1.29
CA HIS A 9 8.21 -4.09 -2.37
C HIS A 9 8.81 -4.57 -3.69
N GLY A 10 7.98 -4.73 -4.71
CA GLY A 10 8.46 -5.02 -6.06
C GLY A 10 8.61 -3.73 -6.87
N THR A 11 9.78 -3.55 -7.49
CA THR A 11 10.12 -2.36 -8.28
C THR A 11 10.96 -2.70 -9.53
N ASN A 12 11.20 -1.71 -10.39
CA ASN A 12 12.22 -1.77 -11.46
C ASN A 12 13.61 -1.89 -10.80
N THR A 13 14.46 -2.80 -11.30
CA THR A 13 15.84 -2.97 -10.84
C THR A 13 16.65 -1.66 -10.84
N GLU A 14 16.42 -0.77 -11.81
CA GLU A 14 17.15 0.52 -11.88
C GLU A 14 16.83 1.47 -10.71
N ALA A 15 15.71 1.26 -10.00
CA ALA A 15 15.34 2.08 -8.85
C ALA A 15 15.97 1.61 -7.53
N VAL A 16 16.62 0.45 -7.52
CA VAL A 16 17.09 -0.22 -6.29
C VAL A 16 18.14 0.60 -5.58
N ASP A 17 19.19 1.06 -6.28
CA ASP A 17 20.29 1.81 -5.67
C ASP A 17 19.78 3.10 -5.00
N PHE A 18 18.81 3.77 -5.63
CA PHE A 18 18.17 4.94 -5.04
C PHE A 18 17.39 4.58 -3.78
N ILE A 19 16.60 3.50 -3.79
CA ILE A 19 15.80 3.11 -2.61
C ILE A 19 16.71 2.68 -1.44
N LEU A 20 17.82 1.99 -1.72
CA LEU A 20 18.78 1.55 -0.71
C LEU A 20 19.54 2.73 -0.06
N THR A 21 19.66 3.86 -0.76
CA THR A 21 20.42 5.03 -0.28
C THR A 21 19.52 6.13 0.27
N GLU A 22 18.38 6.39 -0.37
CA GLU A 22 17.49 7.53 -0.10
C GLU A 22 16.13 7.11 0.49
N ASN A 23 15.93 5.81 0.75
CA ASN A 23 14.66 5.22 1.18
C ASN A 23 13.56 5.25 0.09
N PHE A 24 12.38 4.71 0.42
CA PHE A 24 11.23 4.70 -0.48
C PHE A 24 10.59 6.09 -0.62
N ARG A 25 10.11 6.40 -1.83
CA ARG A 25 9.28 7.57 -2.07
C ARG A 25 7.81 7.28 -1.77
N VAL A 26 7.12 8.27 -1.20
CA VAL A 26 5.67 8.21 -0.95
C VAL A 26 4.90 8.12 -2.26
N SER A 27 4.02 7.13 -2.37
CA SER A 27 3.01 7.08 -3.43
C SER A 27 1.88 8.06 -3.10
N ALA A 28 1.63 9.00 -4.01
CA ALA A 28 0.66 10.08 -3.83
C ALA A 28 -0.30 10.22 -5.04
N GLY A 29 -0.62 9.10 -5.68
CA GLY A 29 -1.56 9.08 -6.80
C GLY A 29 -3.00 9.38 -6.38
N GLU A 30 -3.88 9.58 -7.37
CA GLU A 30 -5.30 9.81 -7.11
C GLU A 30 -6.07 8.53 -6.78
N ASP A 31 -5.53 7.37 -7.16
CA ASP A 31 -6.20 6.07 -7.05
C ASP A 31 -5.61 5.16 -5.95
N GLU A 32 -4.87 5.72 -5.00
CA GLU A 32 -4.24 4.96 -3.89
C GLU A 32 -5.27 4.22 -3.03
N TRP A 33 -4.98 2.96 -2.69
CA TRP A 33 -5.94 2.11 -1.96
C TRP A 33 -6.17 2.55 -0.52
N LEU A 34 -5.07 2.86 0.18
CA LEU A 34 -5.03 3.20 1.60
C LEU A 34 -4.58 4.64 1.81
N GLY A 35 -4.79 5.54 0.84
CA GLY A 35 -4.29 6.91 0.88
C GLY A 35 -2.80 7.02 0.53
N HIS A 36 -2.17 8.16 0.79
CA HIS A 36 -0.76 8.35 0.47
C HIS A 36 0.13 7.56 1.43
N GLY A 37 1.25 7.03 0.92
CA GLY A 37 2.25 6.32 1.71
C GLY A 37 3.15 5.42 0.88
N VAL A 38 4.05 4.73 1.55
CA VAL A 38 4.88 3.66 0.97
C VAL A 38 4.14 2.33 1.15
N TYR A 39 3.95 1.60 0.04
CA TYR A 39 3.22 0.33 0.05
C TYR A 39 4.16 -0.86 0.02
N LEU A 40 4.05 -1.71 1.03
CA LEU A 40 4.76 -2.97 1.16
C LEU A 40 3.74 -4.11 1.29
N PHE A 41 3.97 -5.23 0.61
CA PHE A 41 3.20 -6.46 0.84
C PHE A 41 3.67 -7.11 2.15
N THR A 42 2.76 -7.52 3.01
CA THR A 42 3.10 -8.15 4.30
C THR A 42 2.30 -9.43 4.53
N LYS A 43 2.65 -10.18 5.58
CA LYS A 43 2.00 -11.44 5.92
C LYS A 43 0.50 -11.24 6.11
N GLY A 44 -0.30 -12.10 5.50
CA GLY A 44 -1.76 -12.09 5.63
C GLY A 44 -2.40 -13.09 4.68
N VAL A 45 -3.25 -12.61 3.76
CA VAL A 45 -4.09 -13.46 2.90
C VAL A 45 -3.29 -14.42 2.02
N SER A 46 -2.18 -13.96 1.45
CA SER A 46 -1.36 -14.73 0.50
C SER A 46 0.12 -14.39 0.63
N CYS A 47 0.97 -15.06 -0.15
CA CYS A 47 2.43 -14.90 -0.08
C CYS A 47 2.86 -13.47 -0.47
N PRO A 48 3.42 -12.67 0.47
CA PRO A 48 3.73 -11.26 0.19
C PRO A 48 4.84 -11.09 -0.85
N ILE A 49 5.80 -12.02 -0.91
CA ILE A 49 6.88 -12.01 -1.90
C ILE A 49 6.30 -12.19 -3.31
N GLN A 50 5.42 -13.18 -3.50
CA GLN A 50 4.77 -13.41 -4.80
C GLN A 50 3.92 -12.22 -5.22
N ASN A 51 3.20 -11.60 -4.27
CA ASN A 51 2.43 -10.38 -4.54
C ASN A 51 3.33 -9.21 -4.97
N ALA A 52 4.50 -9.05 -4.34
CA ALA A 52 5.48 -8.04 -4.74
C ALA A 52 6.05 -8.29 -6.15
N VAL A 53 6.39 -9.54 -6.47
CA VAL A 53 6.81 -9.94 -7.83
C VAL A 53 5.73 -9.62 -8.86
N GLU A 54 4.50 -10.06 -8.59
CA GLU A 54 3.36 -9.85 -9.47
C GLU A 54 3.05 -8.37 -9.65
N TRP A 55 3.13 -7.58 -8.57
CA TRP A 55 3.01 -6.14 -8.64
C TRP A 55 4.04 -5.52 -9.58
N ALA A 56 5.33 -5.83 -9.41
CA ALA A 56 6.38 -5.30 -10.28
C ALA A 56 6.12 -5.67 -11.76
N LYS A 57 5.87 -6.95 -12.05
CA LYS A 57 5.55 -7.39 -13.43
C LYS A 57 4.34 -6.64 -14.03
N ASN A 58 3.32 -6.41 -13.21
CA ASN A 58 2.13 -5.69 -13.64
C ASN A 58 2.39 -4.19 -13.86
N GLN A 59 3.32 -3.58 -13.14
CA GLN A 59 3.71 -2.17 -13.30
C GLN A 59 4.65 -1.95 -14.50
N ALA A 60 5.40 -2.98 -14.89
CA ALA A 60 6.20 -2.99 -16.10
C ALA A 60 5.31 -2.94 -17.36
N TYR A 61 4.20 -3.67 -17.37
CA TYR A 61 3.35 -3.79 -18.56
C TYR A 61 2.73 -2.44 -19.00
N SER A 62 2.88 -2.12 -20.28
CA SER A 62 2.16 -1.05 -20.97
C SER A 62 1.61 -1.53 -22.31
N ARG A 63 0.82 -0.68 -23.00
CA ARG A 63 0.30 -1.00 -24.34
C ARG A 63 1.39 -1.08 -25.41
N GLU A 64 2.51 -0.39 -25.19
CA GLU A 64 3.62 -0.26 -26.15
C GLU A 64 4.75 -1.28 -25.89
N GLY A 65 4.62 -2.10 -24.84
CA GLY A 65 5.66 -3.00 -24.36
C GLY A 65 5.91 -2.82 -22.87
N ASN A 66 6.92 -3.51 -22.34
CA ASN A 66 7.30 -3.33 -20.95
C ASN A 66 8.08 -2.01 -20.79
N ARG A 67 7.81 -1.29 -19.69
CA ARG A 67 8.54 -0.08 -19.29
C ARG A 67 9.93 -0.38 -18.74
N TYR A 68 10.15 -1.62 -18.32
CA TYR A 68 11.40 -2.17 -17.83
C TYR A 68 11.36 -3.70 -17.96
N ASP A 69 12.52 -4.33 -18.15
CA ASP A 69 12.61 -5.76 -18.45
C ASP A 69 13.03 -6.62 -17.25
N SER A 70 13.51 -5.99 -16.18
CA SER A 70 13.86 -6.68 -14.93
C SER A 70 13.21 -6.02 -13.72
N TYR A 71 12.80 -6.86 -12.77
CA TYR A 71 12.27 -6.43 -11.50
C TYR A 71 13.18 -6.87 -10.36
N THR A 72 13.07 -6.17 -9.24
CA THR A 72 13.69 -6.52 -7.97
C THR A 72 12.64 -6.44 -6.85
N VAL A 73 12.65 -7.42 -5.96
CA VAL A 73 11.89 -7.39 -4.71
C VAL A 73 12.83 -7.00 -3.58
N LEU A 74 12.45 -5.94 -2.87
CA LEU A 74 13.12 -5.47 -1.66
C LEU A 74 12.34 -5.95 -0.44
N GLU A 75 13.05 -6.45 0.57
CA GLU A 75 12.54 -6.62 1.93
C GLU A 75 12.90 -5.38 2.74
N ALA A 76 11.98 -4.88 3.57
CA ALA A 76 12.22 -3.73 4.45
C ALA A 76 11.45 -3.89 5.77
N THR A 77 11.96 -3.28 6.83
CA THR A 77 11.31 -3.24 8.15
C THR A 77 10.78 -1.84 8.43
N ALA A 78 9.48 -1.75 8.70
CA ALA A 78 8.85 -0.55 9.26
C ALA A 78 8.76 -0.68 10.78
N ARG A 79 9.13 0.38 11.51
CA ARG A 79 8.97 0.50 12.95
C ARG A 79 7.95 1.57 13.29
N CYS A 80 6.96 1.23 14.10
CA CYS A 80 5.90 2.16 14.46
C CYS A 80 5.34 1.90 15.85
N SER A 81 4.80 2.95 16.48
CA SER A 81 4.00 2.85 17.70
C SER A 81 2.50 3.04 17.43
N ARG A 82 2.14 3.68 16.30
CA ARG A 82 0.75 4.01 15.93
C ARG A 82 0.34 3.23 14.68
N LEU A 83 -0.08 1.99 14.90
CA LEU A 83 -0.56 1.06 13.87
C LEU A 83 -2.09 0.96 13.90
N LEU A 84 -2.70 0.94 12.72
CA LEU A 84 -4.06 0.47 12.53
C LEU A 84 -4.06 -0.80 11.67
N ASP A 85 -4.49 -1.93 12.23
CA ASP A 85 -4.47 -3.24 11.57
C ASP A 85 -5.87 -3.80 11.33
N LEU A 86 -6.34 -3.72 10.08
CA LEU A 86 -7.67 -4.16 9.67
C LEU A 86 -7.77 -5.66 9.40
N ARG A 87 -6.72 -6.45 9.69
CA ARG A 87 -6.84 -7.92 9.70
C ARG A 87 -7.65 -8.41 10.89
N TYR A 88 -7.76 -7.59 11.93
CA TYR A 88 -8.43 -7.90 13.17
C TYR A 88 -9.70 -7.06 13.34
N PHE A 89 -10.64 -7.60 14.11
CA PHE A 89 -11.94 -6.98 14.35
C PHE A 89 -11.81 -5.59 14.98
N GLU A 90 -10.88 -5.44 15.93
CA GLU A 90 -10.62 -4.20 16.66
C GLU A 90 -10.19 -3.08 15.71
N GLY A 91 -9.32 -3.36 14.74
CA GLY A 91 -8.90 -2.39 13.74
C GLY A 91 -10.01 -2.00 12.78
N LEU A 92 -10.85 -2.97 12.39
CA LEU A 92 -12.06 -2.70 11.58
C LEU A 92 -13.04 -1.80 12.33
N SER A 93 -13.32 -2.11 13.60
CA SER A 93 -14.22 -1.32 14.45
C SER A 93 -13.68 0.08 14.73
N ALA A 94 -12.37 0.22 14.95
CA ALA A 94 -11.72 1.52 15.13
C ALA A 94 -11.83 2.38 13.86
N PHE A 95 -11.57 1.79 12.68
CA PHE A 95 -11.75 2.47 11.40
C PHE A 95 -13.18 2.95 11.22
N ASP A 96 -14.16 2.08 11.46
CA ASP A 96 -15.59 2.38 11.32
C ASP A 96 -15.99 3.57 12.20
N THR A 97 -15.58 3.54 13.47
CA THR A 97 -15.84 4.63 14.44
C THR A 97 -15.27 5.97 13.97
N VAL A 98 -14.05 5.97 13.40
CA VAL A 98 -13.40 7.20 12.93
C VAL A 98 -14.06 7.68 11.63
N ARG A 99 -14.45 6.76 10.74
CA ARG A 99 -15.17 7.08 9.52
C ARG A 99 -16.47 7.83 9.81
N GLU A 100 -17.29 7.35 10.75
CA GLU A 100 -18.53 8.03 11.10
C GLU A 100 -18.28 9.45 11.62
N LYS A 101 -17.26 9.64 12.48
CA LYS A 101 -16.85 10.99 12.95
C LYS A 101 -16.36 11.90 11.82
N ILE A 102 -15.66 11.33 10.82
CA ILE A 102 -15.23 12.08 9.64
C ILE A 102 -16.46 12.55 8.85
N LEU A 103 -17.42 11.66 8.61
CA LEU A 103 -18.63 11.97 7.86
C LEU A 103 -19.48 13.04 8.57
N GLU A 104 -19.63 12.96 9.90
CA GLU A 104 -20.30 13.98 10.70
C GLU A 104 -19.61 15.35 10.62
N LYS A 105 -18.28 15.38 10.76
CA LYS A 105 -17.50 16.63 10.80
C LYS A 105 -17.32 17.26 9.42
N HIS A 106 -17.25 16.44 8.37
CA HIS A 106 -16.91 16.84 7.01
C HIS A 106 -18.07 16.62 6.03
N ASP A 107 -19.32 16.70 6.50
CA ASP A 107 -20.53 16.48 5.70
C ASP A 107 -20.51 17.25 4.36
N LYS A 108 -20.09 18.52 4.36
CA LYS A 108 -19.96 19.32 3.13
C LYS A 108 -18.91 18.78 2.15
N HIS A 109 -17.82 18.20 2.65
CA HIS A 109 -16.79 17.57 1.82
C HIS A 109 -17.30 16.26 1.21
N PHE A 110 -18.18 15.55 1.92
CA PHE A 110 -18.83 14.31 1.48
C PHE A 110 -20.25 14.53 0.96
N ALA A 111 -20.56 15.74 0.48
CA ALA A 111 -21.83 16.04 -0.18
C ALA A 111 -22.00 15.24 -1.48
N ARG A 112 -23.25 14.96 -1.88
CA ARG A 112 -23.59 14.13 -3.05
C ARG A 112 -23.04 14.64 -4.38
N ASN A 113 -22.84 15.94 -4.53
CA ASN A 113 -22.46 16.59 -5.79
C ASN A 113 -20.95 16.91 -5.89
N ARG A 114 -20.12 16.32 -5.02
CA ARG A 114 -18.66 16.52 -5.03
C ARG A 114 -17.99 15.84 -6.22
N ARG A 115 -16.85 16.38 -6.65
CA ARG A 115 -15.98 15.80 -7.69
C ARG A 115 -14.77 15.11 -7.06
N ILE A 116 -14.98 14.01 -6.35
CA ILE A 116 -13.90 13.16 -5.82
C ILE A 116 -13.73 11.95 -6.74
N LYS A 117 -12.49 11.68 -7.18
CA LYS A 117 -12.17 10.53 -8.03
C LYS A 117 -12.16 9.21 -7.26
N ASN A 118 -11.63 9.24 -6.04
CA ASN A 118 -11.50 8.07 -5.19
C ASN A 118 -11.74 8.46 -3.72
N ASP A 119 -12.92 8.11 -3.20
CA ASP A 119 -13.28 8.38 -1.81
C ASP A 119 -12.41 7.58 -0.82
N ASN A 120 -11.91 6.39 -1.20
CA ASN A 120 -11.05 5.61 -0.31
C ASN A 120 -9.74 6.35 -0.03
N ARG A 121 -9.07 6.91 -1.05
CA ARG A 121 -7.84 7.69 -0.86
C ARG A 121 -8.05 8.81 0.15
N VAL A 122 -9.11 9.59 -0.03
CA VAL A 122 -9.44 10.73 0.83
C VAL A 122 -9.76 10.26 2.25
N MET A 123 -10.63 9.26 2.40
CA MET A 123 -11.02 8.70 3.68
C MET A 123 -9.81 8.18 4.45
N TRP A 124 -8.94 7.41 3.80
CA TRP A 124 -7.75 6.87 4.44
C TRP A 124 -6.74 7.93 4.86
N ASN A 125 -6.56 9.00 4.07
CA ASN A 125 -5.73 10.13 4.47
C ASN A 125 -6.29 10.83 5.72
N LEU A 126 -7.62 11.04 5.78
CA LEU A 126 -8.28 11.65 6.94
C LEU A 126 -8.20 10.75 8.18
N VAL A 127 -8.44 9.44 8.04
CA VAL A 127 -8.31 8.47 9.13
C VAL A 127 -6.88 8.48 9.67
N ALA A 128 -5.88 8.40 8.79
CA ALA A 128 -4.48 8.45 9.17
C ALA A 128 -4.13 9.72 9.93
N GLN A 129 -4.62 10.88 9.46
CA GLN A 129 -4.40 12.15 10.13
C GLN A 129 -5.11 12.22 11.50
N MET A 130 -6.37 11.82 11.59
CA MET A 130 -7.16 11.90 12.84
C MET A 130 -6.66 10.96 13.93
N MET A 131 -6.13 9.80 13.54
CA MET A 131 -5.55 8.82 14.46
C MET A 131 -4.03 8.97 14.61
N ASN A 132 -3.42 9.92 13.91
CA ASN A 132 -1.97 10.12 13.83
C ASN A 132 -1.21 8.80 13.50
N LEU A 133 -1.67 8.07 12.49
CA LEU A 133 -1.13 6.75 12.16
C LEU A 133 0.22 6.84 11.44
N GLU A 134 1.13 5.95 11.80
CA GLU A 134 2.41 5.73 11.12
C GLU A 134 2.28 4.61 10.09
N VAL A 135 1.48 3.59 10.41
CA VAL A 135 1.28 2.42 9.55
C VAL A 135 -0.18 1.99 9.54
N ILE A 136 -0.65 1.57 8.37
CA ILE A 136 -1.94 0.92 8.18
C ILE A 136 -1.70 -0.45 7.55
N ILE A 137 -2.28 -1.51 8.10
CA ILE A 137 -2.32 -2.83 7.47
C ILE A 137 -3.75 -3.13 7.05
N HIS A 138 -3.94 -3.50 5.79
CA HIS A 138 -5.24 -3.95 5.29
C HIS A 138 -5.09 -5.02 4.21
N SER A 139 -6.03 -5.95 4.22
CA SER A 139 -6.20 -6.89 3.12
C SER A 139 -7.03 -6.23 2.01
N VAL A 140 -6.56 -6.31 0.78
CA VAL A 140 -7.20 -5.68 -0.38
C VAL A 140 -7.26 -6.66 -1.55
N TYR A 141 -8.09 -6.36 -2.53
CA TYR A 141 -8.11 -7.08 -3.81
C TYR A 141 -7.23 -6.34 -4.83
N ILE A 142 -6.08 -6.91 -5.19
CA ILE A 142 -5.20 -6.39 -6.23
C ILE A 142 -5.24 -7.33 -7.42
N LYS A 143 -5.64 -6.79 -8.58
CA LYS A 143 -5.78 -7.54 -9.82
C LYS A 143 -4.42 -7.99 -10.35
N ASN A 144 -4.30 -9.29 -10.63
CA ASN A 144 -3.23 -9.82 -11.46
C ASN A 144 -3.40 -9.43 -12.94
N ARG A 145 -2.39 -9.76 -13.77
CA ARG A 145 -2.40 -9.42 -15.20
C ARG A 145 -3.65 -9.88 -15.93
N ILE A 146 -4.07 -11.13 -15.71
CA ILE A 146 -5.25 -11.72 -16.37
C ILE A 146 -6.51 -10.98 -15.93
N GLN A 147 -6.66 -10.71 -14.63
CA GLN A 147 -7.79 -9.98 -14.06
C GLN A 147 -7.84 -8.52 -14.55
N ARG A 148 -6.69 -7.85 -14.73
CA ARG A 148 -6.62 -6.50 -15.34
C ARG A 148 -7.12 -6.52 -16.79
N ILE A 149 -6.65 -7.46 -17.60
CA ILE A 149 -7.06 -7.61 -19.01
C ILE A 149 -8.56 -7.91 -19.11
N LYS A 150 -9.06 -8.83 -18.28
CA LYS A 150 -10.48 -9.23 -18.26
C LYS A 150 -11.38 -8.28 -17.47
N ARG A 151 -10.82 -7.24 -16.83
CA ARG A 151 -11.52 -6.28 -15.97
C ARG A 151 -12.37 -6.96 -14.87
N ILE A 152 -11.79 -7.96 -14.22
CA ILE A 152 -12.45 -8.68 -13.12
C ILE A 152 -12.32 -7.88 -11.84
N ASP A 153 -13.45 -7.51 -11.24
CA ASP A 153 -13.52 -6.95 -9.89
C ASP A 153 -13.95 -8.02 -8.88
N SER A 154 -13.49 -7.88 -7.64
CA SER A 154 -13.88 -8.76 -6.54
C SER A 154 -13.91 -7.98 -5.23
N ASN A 155 -14.86 -8.31 -4.38
CA ASN A 155 -14.88 -7.92 -2.97
C ASN A 155 -14.11 -8.90 -2.07
N VAL A 156 -13.64 -10.02 -2.62
CA VAL A 156 -12.82 -11.00 -1.90
C VAL A 156 -11.36 -10.55 -1.98
N GLN A 157 -10.78 -10.25 -0.82
CA GLN A 157 -9.39 -9.83 -0.71
C GLN A 157 -8.46 -10.99 -1.12
N ASN A 158 -7.36 -10.68 -1.81
CA ASN A 158 -6.40 -11.69 -2.25
C ASN A 158 -4.96 -11.39 -1.78
N THR A 159 -4.73 -10.24 -1.16
CA THR A 159 -3.42 -9.83 -0.67
C THR A 159 -3.54 -8.95 0.55
N THR A 160 -2.45 -8.80 1.29
CA THR A 160 -2.34 -7.93 2.46
C THR A 160 -1.21 -6.94 2.23
N VAL A 161 -1.54 -5.67 2.35
CA VAL A 161 -0.60 -4.56 2.19
C VAL A 161 -0.47 -3.79 3.49
N MET A 162 0.72 -3.25 3.69
CA MET A 162 1.09 -2.30 4.70
C MET A 162 1.37 -0.97 4.00
N CYS A 163 0.65 0.08 4.39
CA CYS A 163 0.86 1.44 3.94
C CYS A 163 1.54 2.22 5.07
N VAL A 164 2.83 2.53 4.88
CA VAL A 164 3.62 3.35 5.79
C VAL A 164 3.44 4.81 5.43
N LYS A 165 2.96 5.62 6.38
CA LYS A 165 2.57 7.02 6.16
C LYS A 165 3.74 7.98 6.11
N ASP A 166 4.78 7.69 6.87
CA ASP A 166 6.04 8.42 6.85
C ASP A 166 7.17 7.45 6.48
N PRO A 167 7.89 7.66 5.36
CA PRO A 167 9.05 6.84 5.00
C PRO A 167 10.10 6.74 6.10
N ASN A 168 10.21 7.71 7.01
CA ASN A 168 11.13 7.65 8.15
C ASN A 168 10.78 6.54 9.17
N SER A 169 9.56 6.00 9.10
CA SER A 169 9.20 4.78 9.85
C SER A 169 9.82 3.52 9.23
N ILE A 170 10.37 3.59 8.02
CA ILE A 170 11.12 2.49 7.39
C ILE A 170 12.60 2.69 7.70
N ASP A 171 13.21 1.67 8.30
CA ASP A 171 14.65 1.67 8.55
C ASP A 171 15.40 1.36 7.26
N VAL A 172 16.08 2.37 6.70
CA VAL A 172 16.84 2.27 5.46
C VAL A 172 17.91 1.19 5.55
N GLU A 173 18.52 0.96 6.72
CA GLU A 173 19.57 -0.05 6.91
C GLU A 173 19.01 -1.48 6.84
N THR A 174 17.70 -1.65 7.00
CA THR A 174 17.03 -2.95 6.88
C THR A 174 16.60 -3.27 5.46
N ILE A 175 16.65 -2.29 4.54
CA ILE A 175 16.25 -2.51 3.15
C ILE A 175 17.31 -3.36 2.46
N LYS A 176 16.89 -4.51 1.94
CA LYS A 176 17.80 -5.42 1.21
C LYS A 176 17.12 -6.06 0.03
N VAL A 177 17.91 -6.39 -0.98
CA VAL A 177 17.46 -7.19 -2.13
C VAL A 177 17.10 -8.59 -1.64
N PHE A 178 15.85 -8.97 -1.83
CA PHE A 178 15.35 -10.30 -1.51
C PHE A 178 15.42 -11.23 -2.72
N SER A 179 14.96 -10.76 -3.89
CA SER A 179 15.02 -11.50 -5.15
C SER A 179 14.99 -10.57 -6.35
N SER A 180 15.33 -11.07 -7.52
CA SER A 180 15.23 -10.36 -8.80
C SER A 180 14.90 -11.32 -9.92
N GLY A 181 14.40 -10.80 -11.03
CA GLY A 181 14.10 -11.61 -12.21
C GLY A 181 13.67 -10.77 -13.41
N ALA A 182 13.41 -11.45 -14.53
CA ALA A 182 12.85 -10.83 -15.72
C ALA A 182 11.32 -10.64 -15.59
N VAL A 183 10.81 -9.58 -16.20
CA VAL A 183 9.38 -9.26 -16.26
C VAL A 183 8.63 -10.24 -17.16
#